data_AF-A0A5E4ILV9-F1
#
_entry.id   AF-A0A5E4ILV9-F1
#
_cell.length_a   1.000
_cell.length_b   1.000
_cell.length_c   1.000
_cell.angle_alpha   90.00
_cell.angle_beta   90.00
_cell.angle_gamma   90.00
#
_symmetry.space_group_name_H-M   'P 1'
#
loop_
_entity.id
_entity.type
_entity.pdbx_description
1 polymer ?
#
loop_
_entity_poly.entity_id
_entity_poly.type
_entity_poly.pdbx_seq_one_letter_code
_entity_poly.pdbx_strand_id
1 'polypeptide(L)'
;MIISNETRLSMRERISSNLALRHSADVLFDYINSLDESRIIINFSGIESITRSFAHQYAVNKIKSKKQIVECDIPPKIKPMFELVERQIQGLVRKID
;
A
#
# COMPACT_ATOMS: atom_id res chain seq x y z
N MET A 1 -20.54 18.71 -11.61
CA MET A 1 -19.54 17.83 -12.24
C MET A 1 -18.56 17.45 -11.14
N ILE A 2 -18.61 16.22 -10.60
CA ILE A 2 -17.63 15.80 -9.59
C ILE A 2 -16.38 15.41 -10.38
N ILE A 3 -15.40 16.30 -10.43
CA ILE A 3 -14.06 15.93 -10.88
C ILE A 3 -13.54 15.00 -9.79
N SER A 4 -13.46 13.71 -10.10
CA SER A 4 -12.79 12.73 -9.24
C SER A 4 -11.32 13.14 -9.17
N ASN A 5 -10.92 13.85 -8.11
CA ASN A 5 -9.52 14.22 -7.90
C ASN A 5 -8.79 12.97 -7.38
N GLU A 6 -8.31 12.15 -8.32
CA GLU A 6 -7.60 10.91 -8.05
C GLU A 6 -6.16 10.98 -8.54
N THR A 7 -5.25 10.45 -7.72
CA THR A 7 -3.84 10.30 -8.10
C THR A 7 -3.52 8.82 -8.30
N ARG A 8 -2.89 8.49 -9.44
CA ARG A 8 -2.39 7.15 -9.74
C ARG A 8 -0.88 7.08 -9.51
N LEU A 9 -0.42 6.07 -8.78
CA LEU A 9 0.99 5.85 -8.46
C LEU A 9 1.44 4.46 -8.93
N SER A 10 2.52 4.42 -9.70
CA SER A 10 3.23 3.19 -10.04
C SER A 10 4.22 2.84 -8.94
N MET A 11 4.05 1.68 -8.28
CA MET A 11 4.97 1.22 -7.23
C MET A 11 6.36 0.95 -7.77
N ARG A 12 6.45 0.45 -9.01
CA ARG A 12 7.71 0.16 -9.68
C ARG A 12 8.53 1.43 -9.90
N GLU A 13 7.88 2.52 -10.31
CA GLU A 13 8.53 3.81 -10.57
C GLU A 13 8.82 4.58 -9.28
N ARG A 14 7.92 4.49 -8.29
CA ARG A 14 8.07 5.22 -7.02
C ARG A 14 9.05 4.58 -6.05
N ILE A 15 9.20 3.26 -6.11
CA ILE A 15 10.04 2.50 -5.17
C ILE A 15 11.02 1.61 -5.93
N SER A 16 10.55 0.49 -6.46
CA SER A 16 11.35 -0.55 -7.13
C SER A 16 10.44 -1.69 -7.60
N SER A 17 10.92 -2.57 -8.48
CA SER A 17 10.28 -3.87 -8.70
C SER A 17 10.38 -4.80 -7.47
N ASN A 18 11.34 -4.57 -6.56
CA ASN A 18 11.55 -5.39 -5.37
C ASN A 18 11.26 -4.59 -4.10
N LEU A 19 10.09 -4.81 -3.50
CA LEU A 19 9.59 -4.05 -2.36
C LEU A 19 10.13 -4.63 -1.03
N ALA A 20 11.31 -4.16 -0.61
CA ALA A 20 12.07 -4.80 0.46
C ALA A 20 12.04 -4.10 1.82
N LEU A 21 12.12 -2.76 1.84
CA LEU A 21 12.46 -2.03 3.07
C LEU A 21 11.25 -1.41 3.74
N ARG A 22 11.13 -1.59 5.07
CA ARG A 22 10.10 -0.94 5.90
C ARG A 22 10.03 0.57 5.65
N HIS A 23 11.18 1.23 5.69
CA HIS A 23 11.28 2.68 5.51
C HIS A 23 10.75 3.17 4.16
N SER A 24 10.86 2.37 3.09
CA SER A 24 10.31 2.77 1.78
C SER A 24 8.77 2.83 1.77
N ALA A 25 8.10 2.03 2.61
CA ALA A 25 6.65 2.15 2.80
C ALA A 25 6.29 3.40 3.63
N ASP A 26 7.15 3.84 4.55
CA ASP A 26 6.95 5.09 5.29
C ASP A 26 7.06 6.30 4.36
N VAL A 27 8.14 6.38 3.59
CA VAL A 27 8.36 7.45 2.60
C VAL A 27 7.23 7.53 1.57
N LEU A 28 6.73 6.37 1.10
CA LEU A 28 5.58 6.33 0.21
C LEU A 28 4.35 6.99 0.84
N PHE A 29 4.05 6.67 2.09
CA PHE A 29 2.85 7.18 2.76
C PHE A 29 2.98 8.62 3.22
N ASP A 30 4.18 9.09 3.55
CA ASP A 30 4.44 10.52 3.79
C ASP A 30 4.09 11.33 2.54
N TYR A 31 4.55 10.88 1.37
CA TYR A 31 4.19 11.48 0.09
C TYR A 31 2.68 11.40 -0.17
N ILE A 32 2.06 10.23 -0.06
CA ILE A 32 0.61 10.05 -0.27
C ILE A 32 -0.22 10.97 0.63
N ASN A 33 0.17 11.11 1.89
CA ASN A 33 -0.57 11.92 2.85
C ASN A 33 -0.37 13.43 2.61
N SER A 34 0.71 13.84 1.94
CA SER A 34 0.94 15.23 1.52
C SER A 34 0.15 15.66 0.28
N LEU A 35 -0.39 14.71 -0.50
CA LEU A 35 -1.20 15.02 -1.68
C LEU A 35 -2.55 15.62 -1.27
N ASP A 36 -3.14 16.44 -2.13
CA ASP A 36 -4.48 16.99 -1.88
C ASP A 36 -5.59 15.98 -2.20
N GLU A 37 -5.36 15.09 -3.17
CA GLU A 37 -6.33 14.08 -3.61
C GLU A 37 -6.71 13.15 -2.47
N SER A 38 -8.02 12.92 -2.29
CA SER A 38 -8.52 12.00 -1.27
C SER A 38 -8.45 10.54 -1.72
N ARG A 39 -8.44 10.29 -3.03
CA ARG A 39 -8.41 8.93 -3.61
C ARG A 39 -7.09 8.67 -4.31
N ILE A 40 -6.43 7.59 -3.90
CA ILE A 40 -5.12 7.19 -4.42
C ILE A 40 -5.23 5.77 -4.97
N ILE A 41 -4.84 5.60 -6.23
CA ILE A 41 -4.76 4.28 -6.86
C ILE A 41 -3.29 3.88 -6.92
N ILE A 42 -2.96 2.76 -6.28
CA ILE A 42 -1.61 2.21 -6.23
C ILE A 42 -1.54 1.01 -7.18
N ASN A 43 -0.72 1.15 -8.22
CA ASN A 43 -0.52 0.14 -9.25
C ASN A 43 0.71 -0.72 -8.91
N PHE A 44 0.49 -2.04 -8.79
CA PHE A 44 1.52 -3.04 -8.48
C PHE A 44 2.03 -3.79 -9.73
N SER A 45 1.66 -3.36 -10.92
CA SER A 45 2.17 -3.92 -12.18
C SER A 45 3.70 -3.85 -12.22
N GLY A 46 4.32 -4.96 -12.62
CA GLY A 46 5.77 -5.09 -12.71
C GLY A 46 6.49 -5.27 -11.36
N ILE A 47 5.77 -5.44 -10.24
CA ILE A 47 6.39 -5.82 -8.97
C ILE A 47 6.79 -7.29 -8.98
N GLU A 48 8.04 -7.54 -8.60
CA GLU A 48 8.69 -8.83 -8.68
C GLU A 48 8.70 -9.59 -7.36
N SER A 49 8.93 -8.88 -6.26
CA SER A 49 8.96 -9.44 -4.93
C SER A 49 8.51 -8.42 -3.89
N ILE A 50 8.09 -8.92 -2.73
CA ILE A 50 7.73 -8.13 -1.56
C ILE A 50 8.20 -8.86 -0.31
N THR A 51 8.80 -8.14 0.63
CA THR A 51 9.14 -8.70 1.95
C THR A 51 7.98 -8.53 2.92
N ARG A 52 7.95 -9.38 3.96
CA ARG A 52 7.00 -9.23 5.06
C ARG A 52 7.13 -7.86 5.75
N SER A 53 8.35 -7.36 5.92
CA SER A 53 8.62 -6.06 6.55
C SER A 53 8.00 -4.90 5.78
N PHE A 54 8.13 -4.90 4.46
CA PHE A 54 7.49 -3.89 3.60
C PHE A 54 5.96 -4.04 3.67
N ALA A 55 5.43 -5.25 3.43
CA ALA A 55 4.00 -5.50 3.39
C ALA A 55 3.30 -5.12 4.69
N HIS A 56 3.89 -5.47 5.83
CA HIS A 56 3.38 -5.11 7.15
C HIS A 56 3.32 -3.60 7.35
N GLN A 57 4.40 -2.88 7.04
CA GLN A 57 4.42 -1.44 7.22
C GLN A 57 3.47 -0.72 6.26
N TYR A 58 3.42 -1.16 5.02
CA TYR A 58 2.47 -0.66 4.04
C TYR A 58 1.02 -0.81 4.55
N ALA A 59 0.64 -1.98 5.07
CA ALA A 59 -0.70 -2.21 5.57
C ALA A 59 -1.02 -1.37 6.83
N VAL A 60 -0.06 -1.23 7.75
CA VAL A 60 -0.20 -0.33 8.91
C VAL A 60 -0.40 1.12 8.48
N ASN A 61 0.39 1.60 7.52
CA ASN A 61 0.29 2.97 7.03
C ASN A 61 -1.02 3.20 6.24
N LYS A 62 -1.47 2.21 5.48
CA LYS A 62 -2.78 2.22 4.77
C LYS A 62 -3.93 2.42 5.75
N ILE A 63 -3.94 1.72 6.88
CA ILE A 63 -4.99 1.86 7.92
C ILE A 63 -4.93 3.23 8.60
N LYS A 64 -3.73 3.78 8.83
CA LYS A 64 -3.55 5.09 9.47
C LYS A 64 -3.85 6.27 8.54
N SER A 65 -3.73 6.08 7.23
CA SER A 65 -3.99 7.13 6.26
C SER A 65 -5.46 7.52 6.22
N LYS A 66 -5.73 8.82 6.08
CA LYS A 66 -7.09 9.33 5.82
C LYS A 66 -7.48 9.23 4.34
N LYS A 67 -6.55 8.79 3.47
CA LYS A 67 -6.76 8.65 2.03
C LYS A 67 -7.51 7.36 1.73
N GLN A 68 -8.36 7.38 0.72
CA GLN A 68 -8.95 6.19 0.12
C GLN A 68 -7.92 5.51 -0.79
N ILE A 69 -7.25 4.48 -0.28
CA ILE A 69 -6.26 3.71 -1.03
C ILE A 69 -6.94 2.56 -1.77
N VAL A 70 -6.78 2.51 -3.08
CA VAL A 70 -7.25 1.41 -3.96
C VAL A 70 -6.04 0.78 -4.62
N GLU A 71 -5.93 -0.55 -4.54
CA GLU A 71 -4.80 -1.29 -5.12
C GLU A 71 -5.25 -1.97 -6.40
N CYS A 72 -4.43 -1.91 -7.45
CA CYS A 72 -4.70 -2.58 -8.72
C CYS A 72 -3.46 -3.33 -9.23
N ASP A 73 -3.71 -4.27 -10.14
CA ASP A 73 -2.69 -5.04 -10.86
C ASP A 73 -1.69 -5.77 -9.95
N ILE A 74 -2.15 -6.26 -8.79
CA ILE A 74 -1.32 -7.02 -7.84
C ILE A 74 -0.87 -8.33 -8.50
N PRO A 75 0.44 -8.54 -8.70
CA PRO A 75 0.95 -9.78 -9.29
C PRO A 75 0.60 -11.00 -8.42
N PRO A 76 0.15 -12.13 -9.01
CA PRO A 76 -0.24 -13.32 -8.25
C PRO A 76 0.85 -13.84 -7.30
N LYS A 77 2.13 -13.64 -7.66
CA LYS A 77 3.28 -14.07 -6.85
C LYS A 77 3.47 -13.30 -5.53
N ILE A 78 3.03 -12.04 -5.46
CA ILE A 78 3.17 -11.24 -4.23
C ILE A 78 1.88 -11.21 -3.39
N LYS A 79 0.75 -11.53 -4.02
CA LYS A 79 -0.58 -11.53 -3.37
C LYS A 79 -0.63 -12.35 -2.06
N PRO A 80 -0.03 -13.55 -1.95
CA PRO A 80 -0.06 -14.32 -0.70
C PRO A 80 0.57 -13.59 0.50
N MET A 81 1.61 -12.77 0.28
CA MET A 81 2.24 -12.00 1.35
C MET A 81 1.33 -10.87 1.84
N PHE A 82 0.62 -10.20 0.93
CA PHE A 82 -0.40 -9.20 1.28
C PHE A 82 -1.51 -9.83 2.12
N GLU A 83 -2.10 -10.92 1.63
CA GLU A 83 -3.19 -11.63 2.34
C GLU A 83 -2.74 -12.13 3.73
N LEU A 84 -1.51 -12.64 3.85
CA LEU A 84 -0.95 -13.07 5.13
C LEU A 84 -0.88 -11.92 6.14
N VAL A 85 -0.35 -10.77 5.71
CA VAL A 85 -0.20 -9.60 6.56
C VAL A 85 -1.55 -9.01 6.95
N GLU A 86 -2.49 -8.89 6.00
CA GLU A 86 -3.83 -8.36 6.27
C GLU A 86 -4.57 -9.21 7.30
N ARG A 87 -4.50 -10.55 7.20
CA ARG A 87 -5.08 -11.45 8.20
C ARG A 87 -4.46 -11.25 9.58
N GLN A 88 -3.15 -11.04 9.65
CA GLN A 88 -2.44 -10.79 10.92
C GLN A 88 -2.88 -9.47 11.56
N ILE A 89 -3.03 -8.41 10.76
CA ILE A 89 -3.44 -7.10 11.26
C ILE A 89 -4.93 -7.11 11.67
N GLN A 90 -5.83 -7.71 10.88
CA GLN A 90 -7.25 -7.85 11.23
C GLN A 90 -7.43 -8.66 12.52
N GLY A 91 -6.67 -9.75 12.69
CA GLY A 91 -6.66 -10.52 13.92
C GLY A 91 -6.13 -9.75 15.13
N LEU A 92 -5.33 -8.72 14.91
CA LEU A 92 -4.82 -7.82 15.96
C LEU A 92 -5.86 -6.75 16.33
N VAL A 93 -6.52 -6.14 15.33
CA VAL A 93 -7.60 -5.16 15.56
C VAL A 93 -8.75 -5.78 16.36
N ARG A 94 -9.19 -6.99 15.99
CA ARG A 94 -10.28 -7.70 16.68
C ARG A 94 -9.97 -8.16 18.12
N LYS A 95 -8.72 -8.03 18.59
CA LYS A 95 -8.32 -8.40 19.96
C LYS A 95 -8.25 -7.20 20.91
N ILE A 96 -8.44 -5.99 20.38
CA ILE A 96 -8.32 -4.72 21.13
C ILE A 96 -9.72 -4.11 21.37
N ASP A 97 -10.75 -4.65 20.71
CA ASP A 97 -12.18 -4.46 21.01
C ASP A 97 -12.66 -5.50 22.04
#